data_AF-A0A410RGA1-F1
#
_entry.id   AF-A0A410RGA1-F1
#
_cell.length_a   1.000
_cell.length_b   1.000
_cell.length_c   1.000
_cell.angle_alpha   90.00
_cell.angle_beta   90.00
_cell.angle_gamma   90.00
#
_symmetry.space_group_name_H-M   'P 1'
#
loop_
_entity.id
_entity.type
_entity.pdbx_description
1 polymer ?
#
loop_
_entity_poly.entity_id
_entity_poly.type
_entity_poly.pdbx_seq_one_letter_code
_entity_poly.pdbx_strand_id
1 'polypeptide(L)'
;SPLARKRVNMRLLVACALFVAISASPRAFFMKQLAKKAHARHDGMHHRVEDLRENVAHLREEFDDRLEKGREALALVHDVEARVHRIQGDGCSEHELNCNDHGHTCLNELLVCDHSSDCPNGHDEDDAVCENLVTTGTVLEGDVDHSECMADHHEDHLRITITGERRLNWFSSVILVHAHIKGHNTDGTTFDHEMDGQYYFARKMLTLQPSADMENRLGVICRFYGRLNDRCHLSVVHEATLDSCMEAEMTVHH
;
A
#
# COMPACT_ATOMS: atom_id res chain seq x y z
N SER A 1 -27.32 -70.88 83.88
CA SER A 1 -27.51 -69.46 84.22
C SER A 1 -27.02 -68.57 83.07
N PRO A 2 -27.77 -67.53 82.66
CA PRO A 2 -27.82 -67.07 81.27
C PRO A 2 -27.28 -65.64 81.05
N LEU A 3 -26.19 -65.22 81.70
CA LEU A 3 -25.83 -63.79 81.76
C LEU A 3 -24.41 -63.40 81.31
N ALA A 4 -23.52 -64.33 80.97
CA ALA A 4 -22.11 -63.99 80.71
C ALA A 4 -21.73 -63.78 79.22
N ARG A 5 -22.49 -64.31 78.25
CA ARG A 5 -22.06 -64.36 76.83
C ARG A 5 -22.51 -63.18 75.96
N LYS A 6 -23.37 -62.29 76.45
CA LYS A 6 -23.92 -61.15 75.69
C LYS A 6 -23.14 -59.83 75.81
N ARG A 7 -22.21 -59.69 76.76
CA ARG A 7 -21.48 -58.43 77.01
C ARG A 7 -20.22 -58.22 76.16
N VAL A 8 -19.66 -59.28 75.57
CA VAL A 8 -18.43 -59.18 74.78
C VAL A 8 -18.71 -58.67 73.36
N ASN A 9 -19.81 -59.11 72.74
CA ASN A 9 -20.16 -58.68 71.38
C ASN A 9 -20.66 -57.23 71.30
N MET A 10 -21.21 -56.68 72.38
CA MET A 10 -21.70 -55.29 72.40
C MET A 10 -20.58 -54.26 72.61
N ARG A 11 -19.47 -54.65 73.27
CA ARG A 11 -18.29 -53.77 73.42
C ARG A 11 -17.44 -53.71 72.15
N LEU A 12 -17.40 -54.79 71.37
CA LEU A 12 -16.67 -54.85 70.10
C LEU A 12 -17.36 -54.00 69.01
N LEU A 13 -18.70 -54.00 68.96
CA LEU A 13 -19.47 -53.21 67.99
C LEU A 13 -19.41 -51.70 68.26
N VAL A 14 -19.39 -51.28 69.52
CA VAL A 14 -19.28 -49.85 69.89
C VAL A 14 -17.87 -49.31 69.62
N ALA A 15 -16.83 -50.13 69.79
CA ALA A 15 -15.45 -49.74 69.48
C ALA A 15 -15.22 -49.55 67.95
N CYS A 16 -15.83 -50.37 67.10
CA CYS A 16 -15.73 -50.19 65.64
C CYS A 16 -16.50 -48.95 65.14
N ALA A 17 -17.67 -48.62 65.73
CA ALA A 17 -18.44 -47.44 65.32
C ALA A 17 -17.73 -46.11 65.66
N LEU A 18 -17.01 -46.05 66.79
CA LEU A 18 -16.22 -44.88 67.18
C LEU A 18 -14.94 -44.73 66.33
N PHE A 19 -14.34 -45.82 65.86
CA PHE A 19 -13.19 -45.74 64.94
C PHE A 19 -13.58 -45.29 63.52
N VAL A 20 -14.76 -45.66 63.04
CA VAL A 20 -15.24 -45.20 61.72
C VAL A 20 -15.58 -43.70 61.75
N ALA A 21 -16.18 -43.19 62.83
CA ALA A 21 -16.51 -41.76 62.96
C ALA A 21 -15.26 -40.86 63.10
N ILE A 22 -14.15 -41.35 63.68
CA ILE A 22 -12.90 -40.59 63.82
C ILE A 22 -12.04 -40.67 62.55
N SER A 23 -12.32 -41.62 61.64
CA SER A 23 -11.64 -41.74 60.34
C SER A 23 -12.22 -40.85 59.22
N ALA A 24 -13.30 -40.09 59.50
CA ALA A 24 -13.75 -38.98 58.66
C ALA A 24 -12.74 -37.83 58.74
N SER A 25 -11.63 -38.04 58.03
CA SER A 25 -10.41 -37.25 58.11
C SER A 25 -10.64 -35.75 57.91
N PRO A 26 -9.95 -34.88 58.68
CA PRO A 26 -9.86 -33.44 58.41
C PRO A 26 -9.41 -33.11 56.96
N ARG A 27 -8.78 -34.08 56.28
CA ARG A 27 -8.33 -33.99 54.89
C ARG A 27 -9.46 -33.82 53.88
N ALA A 28 -10.62 -34.44 54.07
CA ALA A 28 -11.74 -34.30 53.12
C ALA A 28 -12.35 -32.88 53.16
N PHE A 29 -12.40 -32.25 54.33
CA PHE A 29 -12.83 -30.87 54.50
C PHE A 29 -11.79 -29.89 53.93
N PHE A 30 -10.50 -30.13 54.19
CA PHE A 30 -9.40 -29.34 53.63
C PHE A 30 -9.32 -29.41 52.09
N MET A 31 -9.55 -30.58 51.50
CA MET A 31 -9.56 -30.75 50.04
C MET A 31 -10.74 -30.03 49.37
N LYS A 32 -11.94 -30.02 49.99
CA LYS A 32 -13.08 -29.24 49.49
C LYS A 32 -12.84 -27.72 49.56
N GLN A 33 -12.18 -27.25 50.62
CA GLN A 33 -11.75 -25.85 50.77
C GLN A 33 -10.72 -25.46 49.70
N LEU A 34 -9.73 -26.32 49.43
CA LEU A 34 -8.74 -26.11 48.38
C LEU A 34 -9.34 -26.13 46.98
N ALA A 35 -10.27 -27.04 46.69
CA ALA A 35 -10.98 -27.11 45.41
C ALA A 35 -11.81 -25.84 45.14
N LYS A 36 -12.53 -25.31 46.15
CA LYS A 36 -13.24 -24.03 46.03
C LYS A 36 -12.30 -22.86 45.73
N LYS A 37 -11.13 -22.82 46.39
CA LYS A 37 -10.14 -21.77 46.18
C LYS A 37 -9.44 -21.89 44.81
N ALA A 38 -9.28 -23.10 44.29
CA ALA A 38 -8.77 -23.36 42.96
C ALA A 38 -9.77 -22.95 41.86
N HIS A 39 -11.06 -23.27 42.03
CA HIS A 39 -12.12 -22.79 41.13
C HIS A 39 -12.22 -21.26 41.12
N ALA A 40 -12.22 -20.61 42.29
CA ALA A 40 -12.27 -19.14 42.33
C ALA A 40 -11.07 -18.46 41.63
N ARG A 41 -9.90 -19.09 41.62
CA ARG A 41 -8.73 -18.62 40.86
C ARG A 41 -8.87 -18.86 39.36
N HIS A 42 -9.42 -20.00 38.99
CA HIS A 42 -9.68 -20.37 37.59
C HIS A 42 -10.72 -19.42 36.97
N ASP A 43 -11.81 -19.13 37.68
CA ASP A 43 -12.85 -18.21 37.23
C ASP A 43 -12.31 -16.77 37.11
N GLY A 44 -11.48 -16.33 38.06
CA GLY A 44 -10.79 -15.04 37.97
C GLY A 44 -9.80 -14.93 36.81
N MET A 45 -9.15 -16.04 36.42
CA MET A 45 -8.33 -16.09 35.20
C MET A 45 -9.19 -16.09 33.94
N HIS A 46 -10.33 -16.77 33.94
CA HIS A 46 -11.26 -16.78 32.80
C HIS A 46 -11.77 -15.38 32.47
N HIS A 47 -12.23 -14.62 33.46
CA HIS A 47 -12.68 -13.23 33.23
C HIS A 47 -11.56 -12.35 32.69
N ARG A 48 -10.32 -12.49 33.20
CA ARG A 48 -9.19 -11.73 32.65
C ARG A 48 -8.88 -12.09 31.20
N VAL A 49 -9.00 -13.36 30.83
CA VAL A 49 -8.79 -13.80 29.44
C VAL A 49 -9.90 -13.28 28.53
N GLU A 50 -11.13 -13.20 29.03
CA GLU A 50 -12.28 -12.64 28.29
C GLU A 50 -12.13 -11.12 28.11
N ASP A 51 -11.82 -10.38 29.18
CA ASP A 51 -11.51 -8.94 29.12
C ASP A 51 -10.35 -8.66 28.16
N LEU A 52 -9.28 -9.47 28.19
CA LEU A 52 -8.15 -9.30 27.28
C LEU A 52 -8.55 -9.55 25.82
N ARG A 53 -9.45 -10.49 25.55
CA ARG A 53 -9.95 -10.73 24.19
C ARG A 53 -10.78 -9.57 23.68
N GLU A 54 -11.66 -9.03 24.51
CA GLU A 54 -12.46 -7.85 24.15
C GLU A 54 -11.58 -6.62 23.92
N ASN A 55 -10.60 -6.38 24.80
CA ASN A 55 -9.64 -5.30 24.61
C ASN A 55 -8.81 -5.44 23.34
N VAL A 56 -8.38 -6.66 22.98
CA VAL A 56 -7.65 -6.91 21.73
C VAL A 56 -8.55 -6.69 20.51
N ALA A 57 -9.84 -7.05 20.57
CA ALA A 57 -10.78 -6.79 19.50
C ALA A 57 -11.00 -5.28 19.30
N HIS A 58 -11.24 -4.55 20.39
CA HIS A 58 -11.41 -3.09 20.35
C HIS A 58 -10.15 -2.38 19.83
N LEU A 59 -8.95 -2.78 20.27
CA LEU A 59 -7.70 -2.19 19.79
C LEU A 59 -7.46 -2.45 18.30
N ARG A 60 -7.92 -3.59 17.76
CA ARG A 60 -7.84 -3.85 16.31
C ARG A 60 -8.76 -2.93 15.54
N GLU A 61 -10.01 -2.80 15.97
CA GLU A 61 -10.99 -1.91 15.33
C GLU A 61 -10.51 -0.44 15.36
N GLU A 62 -9.99 0.02 16.49
CA GLU A 62 -9.42 1.37 16.60
C GLU A 62 -8.17 1.56 15.72
N PHE A 63 -7.34 0.51 15.59
CA PHE A 63 -6.18 0.56 14.71
C PHE A 63 -6.59 0.63 13.24
N ASP A 64 -7.58 -0.16 12.82
CA ASP A 64 -8.08 -0.17 11.45
C ASP A 64 -8.72 1.18 11.08
N ASP A 65 -9.57 1.75 11.95
CA ASP A 65 -10.17 3.09 11.76
C ASP A 65 -9.12 4.21 11.66
N ARG A 66 -8.08 4.17 12.51
CA ARG A 66 -6.98 5.13 12.43
C ARG A 66 -6.15 4.95 11.15
N LEU A 67 -5.98 3.71 10.69
CA LEU A 67 -5.23 3.41 9.48
C LEU A 67 -5.99 3.90 8.24
N GLU A 68 -7.31 3.74 8.21
CA GLU A 68 -8.18 4.28 7.16
C GLU A 68 -8.12 5.81 7.11
N LYS A 69 -8.33 6.50 8.24
CA LYS A 69 -8.17 7.96 8.34
C LYS A 69 -6.78 8.44 7.95
N GLY A 70 -5.75 7.66 8.29
CA GLY A 70 -4.37 7.94 7.90
C GLY A 70 -4.17 7.89 6.38
N ARG A 71 -4.79 6.92 5.70
CA ARG A 71 -4.77 6.82 4.24
C ARG A 71 -5.52 7.97 3.58
N GLU A 72 -6.70 8.34 4.08
CA GLU A 72 -7.47 9.49 3.56
C GLU A 72 -6.68 10.80 3.69
N ALA A 73 -6.07 11.04 4.86
CA ALA A 73 -5.24 12.22 5.07
C ALA A 73 -4.03 12.25 4.14
N LEU A 74 -3.42 11.09 3.88
CA LEU A 74 -2.30 10.96 2.96
C LEU A 74 -2.72 11.24 1.51
N ALA A 75 -3.85 10.69 1.05
CA ALA A 75 -4.41 10.96 -0.27
C ALA A 75 -4.67 12.46 -0.48
N LEU A 76 -5.21 13.15 0.53
CA LEU A 76 -5.43 14.59 0.48
C LEU A 76 -4.12 15.39 0.35
N VAL A 77 -3.08 15.00 1.09
CA VAL A 77 -1.76 15.63 0.97
C VAL A 77 -1.22 15.49 -0.45
N HIS A 78 -1.37 14.30 -1.05
CA HIS A 78 -0.92 14.04 -2.41
C HIS A 78 -1.70 14.84 -3.47
N ASP A 79 -3.03 14.96 -3.35
CA ASP A 79 -3.82 15.83 -4.24
C ASP A 79 -3.33 17.28 -4.17
N VAL A 80 -3.11 17.78 -2.95
CA VAL A 80 -2.64 19.16 -2.76
C VAL A 80 -1.24 19.35 -3.34
N GLU A 81 -0.32 18.40 -3.15
CA GLU A 81 1.03 18.46 -3.72
C GLU A 81 0.98 18.48 -5.27
N ALA A 82 0.20 17.59 -5.87
CA ALA A 82 0.03 17.52 -7.31
C ALA A 82 -0.55 18.84 -7.86
N ARG A 83 -1.56 19.41 -7.18
CA ARG A 83 -2.18 20.69 -7.55
C ARG A 83 -1.23 21.86 -7.39
N VAL A 84 -0.46 21.92 -6.30
CA VAL A 84 0.52 22.98 -6.07
C VAL A 84 1.59 22.93 -7.16
N HIS A 85 2.07 21.74 -7.53
CA HIS A 85 3.04 21.58 -8.60
C HIS A 85 2.50 22.10 -9.95
N ARG A 86 1.25 21.76 -10.30
CA ARG A 86 0.59 22.26 -11.52
C ARG A 86 0.41 23.78 -11.52
N ILE A 87 0.12 24.39 -10.37
CA ILE A 87 -0.14 25.84 -10.26
C ILE A 87 1.14 26.66 -10.22
N GLN A 88 2.15 26.19 -9.48
CA GLN A 88 3.40 26.93 -9.33
C GLN A 88 4.08 27.13 -10.68
N GLY A 89 4.08 26.08 -11.52
CA GLY A 89 4.87 26.07 -12.74
C GLY A 89 6.36 26.32 -12.45
N ASP A 90 7.18 26.22 -13.47
CA ASP A 90 8.60 26.57 -13.40
C ASP A 90 8.88 27.96 -14.01
N GLY A 91 7.87 28.63 -14.56
CA GLY A 91 7.99 29.91 -15.25
C GLY A 91 8.55 29.80 -16.67
N CYS A 92 8.76 28.59 -17.18
CA CYS A 92 9.20 28.30 -18.53
C CYS A 92 8.03 27.80 -19.40
N SER A 93 8.24 27.69 -20.71
CA SER A 93 7.22 27.13 -21.61
C SER A 93 7.14 25.60 -21.51
N GLU A 94 6.12 25.00 -22.13
CA GLU A 94 5.82 23.56 -22.02
C GLU A 94 6.94 22.63 -22.52
N HIS A 95 7.93 23.13 -23.26
CA HIS A 95 9.04 22.34 -23.81
C HIS A 95 10.40 22.82 -23.31
N GLU A 96 10.43 23.46 -22.14
CA GLU A 96 11.63 24.03 -21.56
C GLU A 96 11.84 23.55 -20.13
N LEU A 97 13.11 23.50 -19.72
CA LEU A 97 13.56 23.28 -18.35
C LEU A 97 14.04 24.61 -17.77
N ASN A 98 13.62 24.92 -16.54
CA ASN A 98 14.19 26.01 -15.78
C ASN A 98 15.55 25.61 -15.19
N CYS A 99 16.61 26.35 -15.52
CA CYS A 99 17.96 26.15 -14.98
C CYS A 99 18.05 26.43 -13.46
N ASN A 100 16.98 26.92 -12.84
CA ASN A 100 16.91 27.29 -11.43
C ASN A 100 18.02 28.28 -11.02
N ASP A 101 18.39 29.16 -11.95
CA ASP A 101 19.35 30.23 -11.74
C ASP A 101 18.65 31.52 -11.31
N HIS A 102 19.42 32.51 -10.85
CA HIS A 102 18.87 33.82 -10.52
C HIS A 102 18.31 34.58 -11.73
N GLY A 103 18.64 34.13 -12.95
CA GLY A 103 18.23 34.74 -14.21
C GLY A 103 16.89 34.23 -14.75
N HIS A 104 16.33 33.14 -14.19
CA HIS A 104 15.22 32.40 -14.79
C HIS A 104 15.49 32.01 -16.25
N THR A 105 16.66 31.43 -16.50
CA THR A 105 17.03 30.91 -17.80
C THR A 105 16.25 29.64 -18.10
N CYS A 106 15.51 29.63 -19.20
CA CYS A 106 14.79 28.47 -19.71
C CYS A 106 15.58 27.84 -20.86
N LEU A 107 15.77 26.52 -20.80
CA LEU A 107 16.50 25.74 -21.80
C LEU A 107 15.54 24.80 -22.53
N ASN A 108 15.70 24.60 -23.84
CA ASN A 108 14.88 23.65 -24.58
C ASN A 108 15.08 22.21 -24.08
N GLU A 109 14.01 21.41 -23.99
CA GLU A 109 14.07 20.03 -23.50
C GLU A 109 15.03 19.11 -24.27
N LEU A 110 15.33 19.42 -25.53
CA LEU A 110 16.26 18.66 -26.36
C LEU A 110 17.72 18.83 -25.95
N LEU A 111 18.03 19.86 -25.17
CA LEU A 111 19.37 20.16 -24.67
C LEU A 111 19.58 19.65 -23.24
N VAL A 112 18.57 19.06 -22.62
CA VAL A 112 18.65 18.56 -21.25
C VAL A 112 19.24 17.16 -21.25
N CYS A 113 20.26 16.90 -20.43
CA CYS A 113 20.91 15.59 -20.31
C CYS A 113 21.52 15.09 -21.63
N ASP A 114 22.06 16.01 -22.43
CA ASP A 114 22.69 15.76 -23.72
C ASP A 114 24.23 15.56 -23.60
N HIS A 115 24.78 15.63 -22.38
CA HIS A 115 26.20 15.59 -22.01
C HIS A 115 26.96 16.91 -22.26
N SER A 116 26.25 17.99 -22.59
CA SER A 116 26.75 19.36 -22.68
C SER A 116 26.10 20.19 -21.59
N SER A 117 26.89 20.97 -20.85
CA SER A 117 26.34 21.92 -19.89
C SER A 117 25.94 23.21 -20.61
N ASP A 118 24.64 23.38 -20.80
CA ASP A 118 24.04 24.55 -21.46
C ASP A 118 23.43 25.54 -20.46
N CYS A 119 23.02 25.09 -19.27
CA CYS A 119 22.67 26.02 -18.19
C CYS A 119 23.94 26.69 -17.62
N PRO A 120 23.90 27.98 -17.23
CA PRO A 120 25.05 28.68 -16.65
C PRO A 120 25.61 28.06 -15.37
N ASN A 121 24.77 27.32 -14.63
CA ASN A 121 25.12 26.58 -13.42
C ASN A 121 25.29 25.07 -13.65
N GLY A 122 25.09 24.57 -14.88
CA GLY A 122 25.15 23.15 -15.22
C GLY A 122 23.99 22.30 -14.71
N HIS A 123 22.89 22.92 -14.28
CA HIS A 123 21.73 22.23 -13.70
C HIS A 123 21.06 21.23 -14.67
N ASP A 124 21.15 21.48 -15.97
CA ASP A 124 20.65 20.60 -17.03
C ASP A 124 21.36 19.24 -17.11
N GLU A 125 22.57 19.14 -16.55
CA GLU A 125 23.39 17.91 -16.51
C GLU A 125 23.56 17.35 -15.09
N ASP A 126 22.82 17.86 -14.11
CA ASP A 126 22.87 17.36 -12.74
C ASP A 126 22.29 15.94 -12.65
N ASP A 127 22.91 15.06 -11.85
CA ASP A 127 22.45 13.67 -11.64
C ASP A 127 20.97 13.59 -11.18
N ALA A 128 20.50 14.59 -10.43
CA ALA A 128 19.11 14.65 -9.95
C ALA A 128 18.10 15.03 -11.03
N VAL A 129 18.54 15.70 -12.11
CA VAL A 129 17.72 16.05 -13.28
C VAL A 129 17.77 14.91 -14.30
N CYS A 130 18.95 14.35 -14.52
CA CYS A 130 19.19 13.25 -15.46
C CYS A 130 18.92 11.85 -14.90
N GLU A 131 18.23 11.78 -13.75
CA GLU A 131 17.79 10.51 -13.17
C GLU A 131 16.79 9.83 -14.10
N ASN A 132 17.05 8.56 -14.41
CA ASN A 132 16.16 7.77 -15.22
C ASN A 132 15.11 7.07 -14.35
N LEU A 133 13.88 7.57 -14.40
CA LEU A 133 12.74 7.04 -13.64
C LEU A 133 12.05 5.85 -14.31
N VAL A 134 12.34 5.59 -15.58
CA VAL A 134 11.66 4.58 -16.41
C VAL A 134 12.59 3.43 -16.76
N THR A 135 13.36 2.98 -15.77
CA THR A 135 14.25 1.82 -15.94
C THR A 135 13.49 0.54 -16.21
N THR A 136 14.12 -0.38 -16.94
CA THR A 136 13.52 -1.69 -17.22
C THR A 136 13.20 -2.42 -15.92
N GLY A 137 11.96 -2.89 -15.78
CA GLY A 137 11.45 -3.51 -14.55
C GLY A 137 10.61 -2.57 -13.69
N THR A 138 10.66 -1.25 -13.92
CA THR A 138 9.80 -0.30 -13.23
C THR A 138 8.33 -0.61 -13.51
N VAL A 139 7.52 -0.64 -12.45
CA VAL A 139 6.07 -0.85 -12.50
C VAL A 139 5.38 0.40 -11.97
N LEU A 140 4.51 0.97 -12.78
CA LEU A 140 3.60 2.04 -12.39
C LEU A 140 2.24 1.38 -12.12
N GLU A 141 1.72 1.56 -10.92
CA GLU A 141 0.46 0.93 -10.50
C GLU A 141 -0.44 1.96 -9.80
N GLY A 142 -1.72 2.00 -10.16
CA GLY A 142 -2.66 2.99 -9.63
C GLY A 142 -4.10 2.68 -10.00
N ASP A 143 -5.00 3.24 -9.22
CA ASP A 143 -6.45 3.15 -9.43
C ASP A 143 -6.91 4.36 -10.27
N VAL A 144 -7.93 4.15 -11.11
CA VAL A 144 -8.43 5.20 -12.00
C VAL A 144 -9.38 6.12 -11.23
N ASP A 145 -9.09 7.41 -11.23
CA ASP A 145 -9.89 8.42 -10.51
C ASP A 145 -11.09 8.90 -11.33
N HIS A 146 -10.90 9.09 -12.64
CA HIS A 146 -11.93 9.62 -13.55
C HIS A 146 -11.77 9.06 -14.97
N SER A 147 -12.86 8.63 -15.59
CA SER A 147 -12.89 8.13 -16.99
C SER A 147 -14.13 8.63 -17.73
N GLU A 148 -13.92 9.32 -18.84
CA GLU A 148 -14.95 9.78 -19.78
C GLU A 148 -14.93 8.99 -21.10
N CYS A 149 -13.82 8.32 -21.43
CA CYS A 149 -13.69 7.56 -22.68
C CYS A 149 -14.27 6.14 -22.63
N MET A 150 -14.41 5.54 -21.44
CA MET A 150 -14.85 4.16 -21.27
C MET A 150 -16.24 4.12 -20.62
N ALA A 151 -17.27 4.47 -21.39
CA ALA A 151 -18.64 4.61 -20.88
C ALA A 151 -19.27 3.32 -20.29
N ASP A 152 -18.71 2.14 -20.59
CA ASP A 152 -19.24 0.84 -20.18
C ASP A 152 -18.28 0.04 -19.27
N HIS A 153 -17.07 0.53 -19.03
CA HIS A 153 -16.00 -0.22 -18.38
C HIS A 153 -15.30 0.67 -17.37
N HIS A 154 -15.61 0.50 -16.10
CA HIS A 154 -14.79 1.08 -15.05
C HIS A 154 -13.53 0.23 -14.93
N GLU A 155 -12.42 0.69 -15.51
CA GLU A 155 -11.12 0.18 -15.13
C GLU A 155 -10.88 0.51 -13.66
N ASP A 156 -10.82 -0.49 -12.80
CA ASP A 156 -10.54 -0.27 -11.39
C ASP A 156 -9.06 0.01 -11.17
N HIS A 157 -8.21 -0.61 -11.98
CA HIS A 157 -6.79 -0.70 -11.70
C HIS A 157 -5.94 -0.82 -12.97
N LEU A 158 -4.97 0.07 -13.10
CA LEU A 158 -4.03 0.13 -14.22
C LEU A 158 -2.63 -0.22 -13.75
N ARG A 159 -1.93 -1.04 -14.54
CA ARG A 159 -0.54 -1.43 -14.30
C ARG A 159 0.27 -1.28 -15.58
N ILE A 160 1.27 -0.41 -15.55
CA ILE A 160 2.23 -0.21 -16.65
C ILE A 160 3.56 -0.76 -16.21
N THR A 161 4.10 -1.73 -16.95
CA THR A 161 5.41 -2.32 -16.69
C THR A 161 6.37 -1.91 -17.78
N ILE A 162 7.48 -1.28 -17.43
CA ILE A 162 8.53 -0.94 -18.40
C ILE A 162 9.32 -2.20 -18.74
N THR A 163 9.21 -2.66 -19.98
CA THR A 163 9.81 -3.92 -20.45
C THR A 163 11.15 -3.69 -21.16
N GLY A 164 11.38 -2.49 -21.67
CA GLY A 164 12.65 -2.14 -22.28
C GLY A 164 12.90 -0.64 -22.29
N GLU A 165 14.17 -0.28 -22.23
CA GLU A 165 14.62 1.09 -22.39
C GLU A 165 15.85 1.16 -23.29
N ARG A 166 15.96 2.23 -24.04
CA ARG A 166 17.10 2.49 -24.90
C ARG A 166 17.39 3.98 -24.96
N ARG A 167 18.56 4.36 -24.44
CA ARG A 167 19.13 5.70 -24.59
C ARG A 167 20.15 5.69 -25.73
N LEU A 168 20.06 6.66 -26.64
CA LEU A 168 20.97 6.77 -27.78
C LEU A 168 22.18 7.63 -27.38
N ASN A 169 23.39 7.15 -27.65
CA ASN A 169 24.62 7.86 -27.27
C ASN A 169 24.78 9.23 -27.96
N TRP A 170 24.14 9.43 -29.11
CA TRP A 170 24.20 10.69 -29.88
C TRP A 170 22.96 11.57 -29.66
N PHE A 171 21.98 11.09 -28.90
CA PHE A 171 20.76 11.83 -28.55
C PHE A 171 20.25 11.30 -27.21
N SER A 172 20.91 11.75 -26.15
CA SER A 172 20.71 11.25 -24.80
C SER A 172 19.63 12.00 -24.03
N SER A 173 19.10 13.09 -24.57
CA SER A 173 18.03 13.91 -23.99
C SER A 173 16.68 13.18 -23.91
N VAL A 174 16.52 12.10 -24.67
CA VAL A 174 15.31 11.27 -24.70
C VAL A 174 15.67 9.80 -24.56
N ILE A 175 14.93 9.09 -23.72
CA ILE A 175 14.99 7.63 -23.63
C ILE A 175 13.83 7.06 -24.45
N LEU A 176 14.13 6.11 -25.33
CA LEU A 176 13.10 5.30 -25.98
C LEU A 176 12.66 4.21 -25.02
N VAL A 177 11.36 4.10 -24.79
CA VAL A 177 10.77 3.20 -23.79
C VAL A 177 9.84 2.23 -24.49
N HIS A 178 9.91 0.96 -24.09
CA HIS A 178 8.93 -0.06 -24.44
C HIS A 178 8.22 -0.46 -23.15
N ALA A 179 6.90 -0.43 -23.16
CA ALA A 179 6.07 -0.65 -21.99
C ALA A 179 4.93 -1.60 -22.29
N HIS A 180 4.55 -2.34 -21.26
CA HIS A 180 3.49 -3.31 -21.27
C HIS A 180 2.40 -2.84 -20.31
N ILE A 181 1.20 -2.58 -20.83
CA ILE A 181 0.06 -2.05 -20.10
C ILE A 181 -0.94 -3.17 -19.85
N LYS A 182 -1.32 -3.35 -18.59
CA LYS A 182 -2.42 -4.23 -18.17
C LYS A 182 -3.43 -3.43 -17.39
N GLY A 183 -4.71 -3.58 -17.72
CA GLY A 183 -5.79 -3.04 -16.93
C GLY A 183 -6.76 -4.12 -16.51
N HIS A 184 -7.32 -3.95 -15.31
CA HIS A 184 -8.40 -4.77 -14.79
C HIS A 184 -9.69 -3.97 -14.80
N ASN A 185 -10.72 -4.54 -15.40
CA ASN A 185 -12.05 -3.97 -15.45
C ASN A 185 -12.93 -4.58 -14.36
N THR A 186 -13.91 -3.82 -13.87
CA THR A 186 -14.94 -4.26 -12.92
C THR A 186 -15.63 -5.57 -13.30
N ASP A 187 -15.80 -5.83 -14.61
CA ASP A 187 -16.40 -7.07 -15.14
C ASP A 187 -15.48 -8.31 -15.02
N GLY A 188 -14.26 -8.14 -14.51
CA GLY A 188 -13.23 -9.17 -14.42
C GLY A 188 -12.51 -9.44 -15.75
N THR A 189 -12.81 -8.66 -16.80
CA THR A 189 -12.04 -8.68 -18.05
C THR A 189 -10.71 -7.94 -17.87
N THR A 190 -9.69 -8.41 -18.58
CA THR A 190 -8.37 -7.78 -18.58
C THR A 190 -7.99 -7.40 -20.00
N PHE A 191 -7.50 -6.18 -20.19
CA PHE A 191 -6.83 -5.82 -21.42
C PHE A 191 -5.32 -5.80 -21.22
N ASP A 192 -4.63 -6.07 -22.32
CA ASP A 192 -3.19 -6.25 -22.35
C ASP A 192 -2.67 -5.69 -23.68
N HIS A 193 -1.78 -4.71 -23.58
CA HIS A 193 -1.29 -3.95 -24.71
C HIS A 193 0.19 -3.60 -24.54
N GLU A 194 0.96 -3.78 -25.61
CA GLU A 194 2.32 -3.28 -25.72
C GLU A 194 2.30 -1.90 -26.40
N MET A 195 3.09 -0.97 -25.86
CA MET A 195 3.23 0.39 -26.36
C MET A 195 4.70 0.80 -26.39
N ASP A 196 5.05 1.54 -27.44
CA ASP A 196 6.34 2.21 -27.56
C ASP A 196 6.18 3.69 -27.20
N GLY A 197 7.24 4.26 -26.66
CA GLY A 197 7.18 5.61 -26.16
C GLY A 197 8.54 6.23 -25.93
N GLN A 198 8.48 7.38 -25.27
CA GLN A 198 9.61 8.25 -25.03
C GLN A 198 9.52 8.82 -23.61
N TYR A 199 10.67 8.96 -22.98
CA TYR A 199 10.79 9.65 -21.70
C TYR A 199 11.69 10.87 -21.85
N TYR A 200 11.17 12.00 -21.36
CA TYR A 200 11.78 13.31 -21.43
C TYR A 200 12.23 13.73 -20.02
N PHE A 201 13.54 13.93 -19.83
CA PHE A 201 14.12 14.31 -18.53
C PHE A 201 13.67 15.69 -18.07
N ALA A 202 13.66 16.67 -18.98
CA ALA A 202 13.31 18.06 -18.71
C ALA A 202 11.99 18.20 -17.93
N ARG A 203 10.99 17.39 -18.30
CA ARG A 203 9.63 17.45 -17.77
C ARG A 203 9.29 16.27 -16.88
N LYS A 204 10.25 15.35 -16.68
CA LYS A 204 10.06 14.04 -16.08
C LYS A 204 8.76 13.41 -16.57
N MET A 205 8.64 13.26 -17.89
CA MET A 205 7.40 12.88 -18.54
C MET A 205 7.62 11.67 -19.43
N LEU A 206 6.83 10.62 -19.20
CA LEU A 206 6.72 9.44 -20.04
C LEU A 206 5.53 9.60 -20.98
N THR A 207 5.75 9.43 -22.27
CA THR A 207 4.71 9.41 -23.29
C THR A 207 4.73 8.07 -24.02
N LEU A 208 3.65 7.31 -23.93
CA LEU A 208 3.45 6.05 -24.64
C LEU A 208 2.45 6.26 -25.77
N GLN A 209 2.83 5.82 -26.96
CA GLN A 209 2.01 5.95 -28.16
C GLN A 209 1.23 4.65 -28.39
N PRO A 210 -0.03 4.75 -28.86
CA PRO A 210 -0.79 3.57 -29.24
C PRO A 210 -0.13 2.85 -30.40
N SER A 211 -0.14 1.52 -30.35
CA SER A 211 0.22 0.72 -31.51
C SER A 211 -0.80 0.95 -32.64
N ALA A 212 -0.37 0.72 -33.89
CA ALA A 212 -1.23 0.90 -35.05
C ALA A 212 -2.47 -0.02 -35.04
N ASP A 213 -2.43 -1.09 -34.26
CA ASP A 213 -3.48 -2.10 -34.17
C ASP A 213 -4.57 -1.76 -33.12
N MET A 214 -4.39 -0.70 -32.33
CA MET A 214 -5.39 -0.27 -31.34
C MET A 214 -6.51 0.56 -31.97
N GLU A 215 -7.75 0.08 -31.87
CA GLU A 215 -8.94 0.71 -32.47
C GLU A 215 -9.17 2.16 -31.97
N ASN A 216 -8.98 2.41 -30.68
CA ASN A 216 -9.29 3.72 -30.07
C ASN A 216 -8.10 4.72 -30.11
N ARG A 217 -6.92 4.28 -30.59
CA ARG A 217 -5.67 5.06 -30.67
C ARG A 217 -5.46 5.99 -29.46
N LEU A 218 -5.49 5.40 -28.27
CA LEU A 218 -5.29 6.09 -27.00
C LEU A 218 -3.81 6.09 -26.62
N GLY A 219 -3.24 7.27 -26.43
CA GLY A 219 -1.90 7.45 -25.87
C GLY A 219 -1.95 7.60 -24.35
N VAL A 220 -0.83 7.34 -23.70
CA VAL A 220 -0.67 7.50 -22.26
C VAL A 220 0.41 8.53 -21.99
N ILE A 221 0.11 9.53 -21.16
CA ILE A 221 1.06 10.54 -20.72
C ILE A 221 1.15 10.43 -19.21
N CYS A 222 2.35 10.20 -18.68
CA CYS A 222 2.60 10.12 -17.26
C CYS A 222 3.62 11.20 -16.86
N ARG A 223 3.22 12.14 -16.01
CA ARG A 223 4.09 13.20 -15.48
C ARG A 223 4.51 12.86 -14.06
N PHE A 224 5.79 12.61 -13.87
CA PHE A 224 6.34 12.25 -12.57
C PHE A 224 6.45 13.49 -11.69
N TYR A 225 6.05 13.33 -10.43
CA TYR A 225 6.11 14.40 -9.43
C TYR A 225 6.45 13.81 -8.06
N GLY A 226 6.56 14.69 -7.07
CA GLY A 226 6.92 14.32 -5.71
C GLY A 226 8.42 14.41 -5.46
N ARG A 227 8.78 14.52 -4.18
CA ARG A 227 10.17 14.75 -3.75
C ARG A 227 11.11 13.59 -4.11
N LEU A 228 10.56 12.38 -4.18
CA LEU A 228 11.30 11.14 -4.49
C LEU A 228 11.01 10.62 -5.89
N ASN A 229 10.24 11.35 -6.71
CA ASN A 229 9.77 10.90 -8.02
C ASN A 229 9.04 9.53 -7.97
N ASP A 230 8.45 9.18 -6.82
CA ASP A 230 7.78 7.90 -6.54
C ASP A 230 6.32 7.87 -7.01
N ARG A 231 5.86 8.95 -7.65
CA ARG A 231 4.48 9.13 -8.11
C ARG A 231 4.44 9.74 -9.49
N CYS A 232 3.36 9.44 -10.20
CA CYS A 232 3.15 9.93 -11.54
C CYS A 232 1.67 10.17 -11.82
N HIS A 233 1.35 11.37 -12.31
CA HIS A 233 0.00 11.70 -12.74
C HIS A 233 -0.17 11.21 -14.16
N LEU A 234 -1.05 10.22 -14.32
CA LEU A 234 -1.31 9.58 -15.59
C LEU A 234 -2.57 10.17 -16.24
N SER A 235 -2.45 10.53 -17.49
CA SER A 235 -3.54 10.98 -18.35
C SER A 235 -3.56 10.10 -19.59
N VAL A 236 -4.69 9.47 -19.88
CA VAL A 236 -4.93 8.79 -21.16
C VAL A 236 -5.62 9.75 -22.09
N VAL A 237 -5.04 9.91 -23.28
CA VAL A 237 -5.42 10.95 -24.24
C VAL A 237 -5.69 10.33 -25.60
N HIS A 238 -6.59 10.94 -26.37
CA HIS A 238 -6.71 10.59 -27.79
C HIS A 238 -5.50 11.11 -28.57
N GLU A 239 -4.86 10.25 -29.38
CA GLU A 239 -3.64 10.63 -30.13
C GLU A 239 -3.84 11.88 -31.01
N ALA A 240 -5.02 12.06 -31.59
CA ALA A 240 -5.29 13.14 -32.54
C ALA A 240 -5.58 14.50 -31.87
N THR A 241 -6.32 14.51 -30.76
CA THR A 241 -6.76 15.74 -30.10
C THR A 241 -5.96 16.08 -28.86
N LEU A 242 -5.27 15.10 -28.28
CA LEU A 242 -4.64 15.16 -26.95
C LEU A 242 -5.64 15.46 -25.83
N ASP A 243 -6.94 15.30 -26.07
CA ASP A 243 -7.95 15.47 -25.05
C ASP A 243 -7.82 14.33 -24.03
N SER A 244 -7.66 14.72 -22.77
CA SER A 244 -7.64 13.80 -21.63
C SER A 244 -9.02 13.19 -21.48
N CYS A 245 -9.05 11.86 -21.49
CA CYS A 245 -10.27 11.10 -21.37
C CYS A 245 -10.28 10.23 -20.11
N MET A 246 -9.12 9.97 -19.51
CA MET A 246 -8.99 9.28 -18.23
C MET A 246 -7.81 9.84 -17.44
N GLU A 247 -7.97 10.00 -16.14
CA GLU A 247 -6.93 10.44 -15.22
C GLU A 247 -6.78 9.45 -14.06
N ALA A 248 -5.54 9.21 -13.66
CA ALA A 248 -5.19 8.32 -12.56
C ALA A 248 -3.91 8.78 -11.86
N GLU A 249 -3.84 8.58 -10.55
CA GLU A 249 -2.62 8.79 -9.77
C GLU A 249 -1.87 7.46 -9.58
N MET A 250 -0.69 7.37 -10.19
CA MET A 250 0.12 6.15 -10.23
C MET A 250 1.23 6.20 -9.18
N THR A 251 1.47 5.08 -8.50
CA THR A 251 2.63 4.87 -7.64
C THR A 251 3.71 4.12 -8.42
N VAL A 252 4.96 4.55 -8.27
CA VAL A 252 6.12 3.98 -8.95
C VAL A 252 6.78 2.94 -8.05
N HIS A 253 6.99 1.74 -8.60
CA HIS A 253 7.68 0.64 -7.96
C HIS A 253 8.89 0.23 -8.82
N HIS A 254 10.09 0.24 -8.23
CA HIS A 254 11.34 -0.20 -8.88
C HIS A 254 11.74 -1.62 -8.44
#